data_AF-A0A957Q5Z2-F1
#
_entry.id   AF-A0A957Q5Z2-F1
#
_cell.length_a   1.000
_cell.length_b   1.000
_cell.length_c   1.000
_cell.angle_alpha   90.00
_cell.angle_beta   90.00
_cell.angle_gamma   90.00
#
_symmetry.space_group_name_H-M   'P 1'
#
loop_
_entity.id
_entity.type
_entity.pdbx_description
1 polymer ?
#
loop_
_entity_poly.entity_id
_entity_poly.type
_entity_poly.pdbx_seq_one_letter_code
_entity_poly.pdbx_strand_id
1 'polypeptide(L)'
;MKRTSSLWLVVLFVVFLVMAGCRPSSAPAPGMQPATLPFDYPVSLDTIYWATPVYGAQSFVAPDPLIGATASPAPTLTAEALIQRGARIYTSNCAPCHRGNGEGNLERFPALNGNAFVTAQVPMPLIRTVLYGRGVMPAFAPTLSDQE
;
A
#
# COMPACT_ATOMS: atom_id res chain seq x y z
N MET A 1 42.06 -46.79 0.44
CA MET A 1 41.25 -46.26 1.56
C MET A 1 40.78 -44.85 1.20
N LYS A 2 39.46 -44.65 1.12
CA LYS A 2 38.80 -43.53 0.44
C LYS A 2 38.73 -42.29 1.35
N ARG A 3 39.54 -41.25 1.07
CA ARG A 3 39.41 -39.91 1.69
C ARG A 3 38.38 -39.11 0.90
N THR A 4 37.08 -39.33 1.12
CA THR A 4 36.00 -38.60 0.42
C THR A 4 35.07 -37.86 1.37
N SER A 5 35.31 -37.89 2.69
CA SER A 5 34.41 -37.30 3.70
C SER A 5 34.71 -35.85 4.07
N SER A 6 35.87 -35.29 3.69
CA SER A 6 36.27 -33.96 4.17
C SER A 6 35.72 -32.79 3.34
N LEU A 7 35.49 -32.97 2.03
CA LEU A 7 35.04 -31.86 1.18
C LEU A 7 33.60 -31.42 1.49
N TRP A 8 32.72 -32.38 1.79
CA TRP A 8 31.32 -32.10 2.14
C TRP A 8 31.18 -31.36 3.48
N LEU A 9 32.01 -31.70 4.46
CA LEU A 9 32.04 -31.01 5.76
C LEU A 9 32.53 -29.56 5.63
N VAL A 10 33.51 -29.31 4.76
CA VAL A 10 34.02 -27.94 4.50
C VAL A 10 32.94 -27.08 3.83
N VAL A 11 32.21 -27.63 2.85
CA VAL A 11 31.12 -26.91 2.18
C VAL A 11 29.99 -26.57 3.17
N LEU A 12 29.57 -27.53 4.00
CA LEU A 12 28.55 -27.27 5.03
C LEU A 12 29.01 -26.23 6.06
N PHE A 13 30.28 -26.28 6.47
CA PHE A 13 30.85 -25.31 7.40
C PHE A 13 30.87 -23.89 6.81
N VAL A 14 31.27 -23.73 5.55
CA VAL A 14 31.28 -22.42 4.87
C VAL A 14 29.87 -21.86 4.69
N VAL A 15 28.89 -22.68 4.29
CA VAL A 15 27.49 -22.24 4.16
C VAL A 15 26.90 -21.80 5.50
N PHE A 16 27.20 -22.52 6.58
CA PHE A 16 26.73 -22.15 7.92
C PHE A 16 27.34 -20.82 8.40
N LEU A 17 28.61 -20.56 8.06
CA LEU A 17 29.32 -19.32 8.38
C LEU A 17 28.71 -18.10 7.66
N VAL A 18 28.31 -18.28 6.39
CA VAL A 18 27.62 -17.24 5.61
C VAL A 18 26.22 -16.94 6.18
N MET A 19 25.46 -17.96 6.58
CA MET A 19 24.10 -17.77 7.11
C MET A 19 24.08 -17.22 8.55
N ALA A 20 25.08 -17.55 9.37
CA ALA A 20 25.21 -16.99 10.72
C ALA A 20 25.60 -15.49 10.73
N GLY A 21 26.24 -15.00 9.66
CA GLY A 21 26.65 -13.59 9.51
C GLY A 21 25.52 -12.63 9.13
N CYS A 22 24.41 -13.13 8.58
CA CYS A 22 23.26 -12.31 8.17
C CYS A 22 22.16 -12.29 9.23
N ARG A 23 22.50 -12.03 10.50
CA ARG A 23 21.50 -11.65 11.50
C ARG A 23 21.23 -10.15 11.37
N PRO A 24 20.09 -9.70 10.84
CA PRO A 24 19.73 -8.30 10.90
C PRO A 24 19.63 -7.89 12.37
N SER A 25 20.53 -7.00 12.79
CA SER A 25 20.60 -6.44 14.13
C SER A 25 19.42 -5.48 14.32
N SER A 26 18.26 -6.01 14.68
CA SER A 26 17.07 -5.24 15.03
C SER A 26 17.06 -4.92 16.52
N ALA A 27 18.07 -4.17 16.96
CA ALA A 27 18.00 -3.48 18.24
C ALA A 27 17.36 -2.10 18.01
N PRO A 28 16.20 -1.79 18.61
CA PRO A 28 15.64 -0.44 18.55
C PRO A 28 16.54 0.53 19.33
N ALA A 29 16.73 1.74 18.78
CA ALA A 29 17.57 2.77 19.37
C ALA A 29 17.06 3.18 20.78
N PRO A 30 17.96 3.35 21.77
CA PRO A 30 17.58 3.90 23.07
C PRO A 30 17.24 5.38 22.91
N GLY A 31 15.96 5.72 23.10
CA GLY A 31 15.49 7.12 23.06
C GLY A 31 14.07 7.34 22.54
N MET A 32 13.41 6.33 21.97
CA MET A 32 11.98 6.43 21.64
C MET A 32 11.17 5.86 22.80
N GLN A 33 10.65 6.75 23.64
CA GLN A 33 9.65 6.36 24.63
C GLN A 33 8.42 5.81 23.87
N PRO A 34 7.81 4.70 24.33
CA PRO A 34 6.52 4.28 23.79
C PRO A 34 5.54 5.41 24.03
N ALA A 35 4.86 5.86 22.97
CA ALA A 35 3.76 6.80 23.10
C ALA A 35 2.70 6.17 24.01
N THR A 36 2.67 6.55 25.28
CA THR A 36 1.53 6.31 26.16
C THR A 36 0.39 7.18 25.64
N LEU A 37 -0.35 6.66 24.67
CA LEU A 37 -1.58 7.28 24.21
C LEU A 37 -2.59 7.26 25.36
N PRO A 38 -3.23 8.37 25.72
CA PRO A 38 -4.18 8.40 26.83
C PRO A 38 -5.56 7.95 26.36
N PHE A 39 -5.73 6.71 25.86
CA PHE A 39 -7.04 6.26 25.36
C PHE A 39 -7.25 4.75 25.56
N ASP A 40 -7.55 4.34 26.79
CA ASP A 40 -8.28 3.09 27.09
C ASP A 40 -9.75 3.23 26.65
N TYR A 41 -10.00 3.22 25.33
CA TYR A 41 -11.35 3.10 24.80
C TYR A 41 -11.40 1.97 23.76
N PRO A 42 -12.41 1.08 23.83
CA PRO A 42 -12.60 0.06 22.81
C PRO A 42 -13.09 0.74 21.52
N VAL A 43 -12.18 0.98 20.58
CA VAL A 43 -12.54 1.49 19.24
C VAL A 43 -13.14 0.35 18.42
N SER A 44 -14.44 0.43 18.17
CA SER A 44 -15.13 -0.38 17.15
C SER A 44 -14.65 0.02 15.74
N LEU A 45 -14.70 -0.92 14.79
CA LEU A 45 -14.27 -0.69 13.40
C LEU A 45 -15.05 0.43 12.71
N ASP A 46 -16.29 0.62 13.14
CA ASP A 46 -17.19 1.71 12.78
C ASP A 46 -16.61 3.06 13.21
N THR A 47 -16.05 3.18 14.42
CA THR A 47 -15.40 4.42 14.91
C THR A 47 -14.13 4.77 14.13
N ILE A 48 -13.33 3.78 13.73
CA ILE A 48 -12.13 4.01 12.90
C ILE A 48 -12.50 4.56 11.51
N TYR A 49 -13.70 4.24 11.00
CA TYR A 49 -14.14 4.66 9.68
C TYR A 49 -14.74 6.08 9.64
N TRP A 50 -15.19 6.65 10.77
CA TRP A 50 -15.73 8.02 10.84
C TRP A 50 -14.96 9.00 11.75
N ALA A 51 -14.09 8.53 12.65
CA ALA A 51 -13.41 9.38 13.65
C ALA A 51 -12.05 9.95 13.22
N THR A 52 -11.72 10.01 11.93
CA THR A 52 -10.69 10.97 11.50
C THR A 52 -11.37 12.32 11.28
N PRO A 53 -11.20 13.31 12.18
CA PRO A 53 -11.78 14.62 11.96
C PRO A 53 -11.09 15.26 10.75
N VAL A 54 -11.88 15.45 9.71
CA VAL A 54 -11.66 16.52 8.75
C VAL A 54 -11.85 17.82 9.55
N TYR A 55 -10.73 18.46 9.91
CA TYR A 55 -10.53 19.76 10.57
C TYR A 55 -10.52 19.83 12.11
N GLY A 56 -9.30 20.04 12.63
CA GLY A 56 -9.02 20.75 13.87
C GLY A 56 -7.64 21.37 13.78
N ALA A 57 -7.57 22.62 13.34
CA ALA A 57 -6.36 23.42 13.23
C ALA A 57 -5.59 23.45 14.56
N GLN A 58 -4.31 23.02 14.54
CA GLN A 58 -3.20 23.45 15.41
C GLN A 58 -1.97 22.57 15.15
N SER A 59 -1.23 22.89 14.10
CA SER A 59 0.24 23.02 14.12
C SER A 59 0.67 23.20 12.68
N PHE A 60 1.35 24.31 12.45
CA PHE A 60 2.11 24.58 11.24
C PHE A 60 3.22 23.51 11.16
N VAL A 61 2.89 22.34 10.64
CA VAL A 61 3.91 21.46 10.07
C VAL A 61 4.33 22.18 8.80
N ALA A 62 5.46 22.90 8.89
CA ALA A 62 6.16 23.34 7.70
C ALA A 62 6.26 22.13 6.75
N PRO A 63 6.03 22.30 5.43
CA PRO A 63 6.21 21.20 4.50
C PRO A 63 7.61 20.62 4.73
N ASP A 64 7.66 19.31 5.01
CA ASP A 64 8.92 18.59 5.11
C ASP A 64 9.72 18.89 3.83
N PRO A 65 10.90 19.55 3.91
CA PRO A 65 11.67 19.93 2.73
C PRO A 65 12.21 18.72 1.96
N LEU A 66 11.96 17.50 2.43
CA LEU A 66 12.34 16.26 1.76
C LEU A 66 11.26 15.69 0.84
N ILE A 67 10.01 16.19 0.88
CA ILE A 67 9.05 15.97 -0.22
C ILE A 67 9.22 17.13 -1.21
N GLY A 68 10.38 17.13 -1.88
CA GLY A 68 10.51 17.78 -3.17
C GLY A 68 9.61 17.05 -4.16
N ALA A 69 8.33 17.42 -4.19
CA ALA A 69 7.42 17.03 -5.26
C ALA A 69 7.87 17.79 -6.52
N THR A 70 8.95 17.33 -7.14
CA THR A 70 9.08 17.41 -8.59
C THR A 70 8.07 16.43 -9.14
N ALA A 71 6.78 16.76 -9.01
CA ALA A 71 5.76 16.13 -9.81
C ALA A 71 6.19 16.41 -11.25
N SER A 72 6.73 15.38 -11.91
CA SER A 72 6.92 15.40 -13.35
C SER A 72 5.63 15.92 -13.96
N PRO A 73 5.67 16.89 -14.90
CA PRO A 73 4.45 17.37 -15.52
C PRO A 73 3.73 16.13 -16.07
N ALA A 74 2.57 15.82 -15.47
CA ALA A 74 1.75 14.73 -15.95
C ALA A 74 1.54 14.98 -17.45
N PRO A 75 1.69 13.95 -18.31
CA PRO A 75 1.41 14.14 -19.72
C PRO A 75 0.02 14.74 -19.85
N THR A 76 -0.11 15.82 -20.61
CA THR A 76 -1.39 16.51 -20.84
C THR A 76 -2.26 15.65 -21.74
N LEU A 77 -2.74 14.52 -21.21
CA LEU A 77 -3.71 13.66 -21.86
C LEU A 77 -5.08 14.34 -21.79
N THR A 78 -5.84 14.26 -22.88
CA THR A 78 -7.24 14.72 -22.85
C THR A 78 -8.06 13.83 -21.90
N ALA A 79 -9.21 14.33 -21.45
CA ALA A 79 -10.11 13.55 -20.61
C ALA A 79 -10.50 12.22 -21.27
N GLU A 80 -10.72 12.22 -22.59
CA GLU A 80 -11.05 11.03 -23.37
C GLU A 80 -9.89 10.03 -23.38
N ALA A 81 -8.65 10.51 -23.54
CA ALA A 81 -7.46 9.66 -23.51
C ALA A 81 -7.28 9.01 -22.12
N LEU A 82 -7.53 9.76 -21.05
CA LEU A 82 -7.50 9.24 -19.67
C LEU A 82 -8.59 8.19 -19.45
N ILE A 83 -9.83 8.43 -19.91
CA ILE A 83 -10.93 7.46 -19.80
C ILE A 83 -10.60 6.17 -20.55
N GLN A 84 -10.08 6.27 -21.78
CA GLN A 84 -9.71 5.09 -22.57
C GLN A 84 -8.56 4.31 -21.92
N ARG A 85 -7.58 5.00 -21.33
CA ARG A 85 -6.49 4.36 -20.59
C ARG A 85 -7.01 3.67 -19.33
N GLY A 86 -7.81 4.36 -18.53
CA GLY A 86 -8.45 3.83 -17.33
C GLY A 86 -9.32 2.61 -17.62
N ALA A 87 -10.06 2.60 -18.74
CA ALA A 87 -10.86 1.44 -19.16
C ALA A 87 -10.00 0.19 -19.43
N ARG A 88 -8.81 0.35 -20.02
CA ARG A 88 -7.87 -0.76 -20.24
C ARG A 88 -7.33 -1.29 -18.91
N ILE A 89 -6.87 -0.39 -18.04
CA ILE A 89 -6.37 -0.73 -16.70
C ILE A 89 -7.45 -1.45 -15.89
N TYR A 90 -8.69 -0.95 -15.93
CA TYR A 90 -9.82 -1.56 -15.25
C TYR A 90 -10.06 -2.99 -15.73
N THR A 91 -10.05 -3.21 -17.05
CA THR A 91 -10.30 -4.52 -17.64
C THR A 91 -9.26 -5.55 -17.20
N SER A 92 -7.97 -5.17 -17.14
CA SER A 92 -6.89 -6.09 -16.77
C SER A 92 -6.79 -6.33 -15.27
N ASN A 93 -7.06 -5.32 -14.44
CA ASN A 93 -6.72 -5.34 -13.01
C ASN A 93 -7.93 -5.41 -12.08
N CYS A 94 -9.04 -4.78 -12.46
CA CYS A 94 -10.19 -4.55 -11.58
C CYS A 94 -11.36 -5.49 -11.90
N ALA A 95 -11.64 -5.68 -13.19
CA ALA A 95 -12.75 -6.50 -13.69
C ALA A 95 -12.74 -7.97 -13.22
N PRO A 96 -11.60 -8.64 -12.97
CA PRO A 96 -11.61 -10.00 -12.42
C PRO A 96 -12.41 -10.14 -11.11
N CYS A 97 -12.40 -9.10 -10.27
CA CYS A 97 -13.12 -9.07 -9.00
C CYS A 97 -14.39 -8.20 -9.07
N HIS A 98 -14.29 -7.01 -9.67
CA HIS A 98 -15.36 -6.02 -9.71
C HIS A 98 -16.29 -6.13 -10.93
N ARG A 99 -16.10 -7.14 -11.78
CA ARG A 99 -16.85 -7.41 -13.03
C ARG A 99 -16.64 -6.33 -14.10
N GLY A 100 -17.03 -6.64 -15.33
CA GLY A 100 -16.81 -5.78 -16.50
C GLY A 100 -17.45 -4.39 -16.36
N ASN A 101 -18.67 -4.32 -15.82
CA ASN A 101 -19.41 -3.08 -15.65
C ASN A 101 -19.34 -2.52 -14.22
N GLY A 102 -18.44 -3.02 -13.37
CA GLY A 102 -18.33 -2.57 -11.98
C GLY A 102 -19.43 -3.06 -11.05
N GLU A 103 -20.20 -4.08 -11.43
CA GLU A 103 -21.30 -4.60 -10.61
C GLU A 103 -20.82 -5.39 -9.38
N GLY A 104 -19.57 -5.85 -9.40
CA GLY A 104 -18.99 -6.65 -8.33
C GLY A 104 -19.69 -7.99 -8.12
N ASN A 105 -19.50 -8.53 -6.92
CA ASN A 105 -20.29 -9.63 -6.36
C ASN A 105 -20.60 -9.23 -4.92
N LEU A 106 -21.85 -8.88 -4.61
CA LEU A 106 -22.23 -8.29 -3.32
C LEU A 106 -21.85 -9.15 -2.10
N GLU A 107 -21.63 -10.46 -2.25
CA GLU A 107 -21.14 -11.32 -1.16
C GLU A 107 -19.62 -11.21 -0.91
N ARG A 108 -18.83 -10.73 -1.88
CA ARG A 108 -17.36 -10.81 -1.82
C ARG A 108 -16.62 -9.55 -2.30
N PHE A 109 -17.10 -8.90 -3.35
CA PHE A 109 -16.48 -7.74 -3.98
C PHE A 109 -17.52 -6.62 -4.20
N PRO A 110 -17.31 -5.42 -3.64
CA PRO A 110 -18.31 -4.36 -3.74
C PRO A 110 -18.53 -3.91 -5.19
N ALA A 111 -19.74 -3.45 -5.48
CA ALA A 111 -20.05 -2.74 -6.71
C ALA A 111 -19.34 -1.37 -6.72
N LEU A 112 -18.74 -1.04 -7.85
CA LEU A 112 -18.09 0.24 -8.15
C LEU A 112 -18.97 1.15 -9.00
N ASN A 113 -19.89 0.58 -9.78
CA ASN A 113 -20.82 1.35 -10.59
C ASN A 113 -21.80 2.13 -9.70
N GLY A 114 -21.90 3.45 -9.91
CA GLY A 114 -22.74 4.33 -9.09
C GLY A 114 -22.33 4.40 -7.60
N ASN A 115 -21.16 3.87 -7.22
CA ASN A 115 -20.71 3.89 -5.84
C ASN A 115 -20.22 5.28 -5.46
N ALA A 116 -20.83 5.87 -4.42
CA ALA A 116 -20.51 7.21 -3.93
C ALA A 116 -19.04 7.37 -3.49
N PHE A 117 -18.38 6.29 -3.06
CA PHE A 117 -16.95 6.31 -2.74
C PHE A 117 -16.08 6.49 -3.98
N VAL A 118 -16.51 5.94 -5.12
CA VAL A 118 -15.78 6.01 -6.40
C VAL A 118 -16.02 7.34 -7.11
N THR A 119 -17.21 7.92 -6.96
CA THR A 119 -17.62 9.18 -7.62
C THR A 119 -17.49 10.42 -6.73
N ALA A 120 -16.86 10.28 -5.55
CA ALA A 120 -16.65 11.38 -4.62
C ALA A 120 -15.81 12.52 -5.26
N GLN A 121 -16.16 13.76 -4.92
CA GLN A 121 -15.43 14.95 -5.39
C GLN A 121 -13.99 14.99 -4.87
N VAL A 122 -13.74 14.37 -3.71
CA VAL A 122 -12.42 14.24 -3.11
C VAL A 122 -11.96 12.79 -3.28
N PRO A 123 -11.15 12.46 -4.30
CA PRO A 123 -10.81 11.08 -4.64
C PRO A 123 -9.70 10.49 -3.76
N MET A 124 -9.10 11.26 -2.84
CA MET A 124 -7.96 10.82 -2.03
C MET A 124 -8.18 9.49 -1.29
N PRO A 125 -9.36 9.24 -0.66
CA PRO A 125 -9.61 7.95 -0.02
C PRO A 125 -9.67 6.77 -1.03
N LEU A 126 -10.23 7.01 -2.22
CA LEU A 126 -10.27 6.03 -3.31
C LEU A 126 -8.86 5.72 -3.80
N ILE A 127 -8.07 6.75 -4.11
CA ILE A 127 -6.68 6.62 -4.56
C ILE A 127 -5.87 5.85 -3.52
N ARG A 128 -6.01 6.17 -2.22
CA ARG A 128 -5.35 5.42 -1.14
C ARG A 128 -5.73 3.93 -1.15
N THR A 129 -7.00 3.62 -1.38
CA THR A 129 -7.49 2.24 -1.44
C THR A 129 -6.91 1.49 -2.63
N VAL A 130 -6.77 2.14 -3.79
CA VAL A 130 -6.14 1.55 -4.97
C VAL A 130 -4.65 1.33 -4.74
N LEU A 131 -3.94 2.33 -4.22
CA LEU A 131 -2.49 2.27 -4.03
C LEU A 131 -2.09 1.24 -2.98
N TYR A 132 -2.79 1.18 -1.85
CA TYR A 132 -2.38 0.35 -0.70
C TYR A 132 -3.25 -0.89 -0.48
N GLY A 133 -4.31 -1.06 -1.28
CA GLY A 133 -5.25 -2.16 -1.12
C GLY A 133 -6.14 -2.02 0.12
N ARG A 134 -7.11 -2.92 0.23
CA ARG A 134 -8.00 -3.04 1.41
C ARG A 134 -8.61 -4.43 1.46
N GLY A 135 -8.44 -5.12 2.59
CA GLY A 135 -8.92 -6.50 2.73
C GLY A 135 -8.25 -7.41 1.70
N VAL A 136 -9.05 -8.04 0.83
CA VAL A 136 -8.56 -8.89 -0.26
C VAL A 136 -8.21 -8.13 -1.54
N MET A 137 -8.51 -6.83 -1.61
CA MET A 137 -8.11 -6.00 -2.74
C MET A 137 -6.59 -5.76 -2.67
N PRO A 138 -5.82 -6.12 -3.72
CA PRO A 138 -4.36 -5.95 -3.71
C PRO A 138 -3.96 -4.48 -3.76
N ALA A 139 -2.72 -4.21 -3.34
CA ALA A 139 -2.08 -2.90 -3.49
C ALA A 139 -1.54 -2.74 -4.91
N PHE A 140 -1.83 -1.61 -5.55
CA PHE A 140 -1.37 -1.29 -6.90
C PHE A 140 -0.23 -0.28 -6.96
N ALA A 141 0.16 0.35 -5.84
CA ALA A 141 1.33 1.25 -5.82
C ALA A 141 2.62 0.66 -6.40
N PRO A 142 2.92 -0.66 -6.25
CA PRO A 142 4.11 -1.24 -6.86
C PRO A 142 4.00 -1.50 -8.38
N THR A 143 2.78 -1.46 -8.95
CA THR A 143 2.50 -1.96 -10.31
C THR A 143 1.89 -0.91 -11.23
N LEU A 144 1.24 0.12 -10.69
CA LEU A 144 0.70 1.25 -11.43
C LEU A 144 1.55 2.50 -11.12
N SER A 145 1.80 3.30 -12.15
CA SER A 145 2.48 4.59 -12.03
C SER A 145 1.50 5.73 -11.73
N ASP A 146 1.98 6.90 -11.30
CA ASP A 146 1.14 8.09 -11.06
C ASP A 146 0.37 8.58 -12.30
N GLN A 147 0.73 8.09 -13.50
CA GLN A 147 0.05 8.40 -14.75
C GLN A 147 -1.16 7.48 -15.04
N GLU A 148 -1.44 6.54 -14.15
CA GLU A 148 -2.39 5.42 -14.31
C GLU A 148 -3.41 5.38 -13.17
#